data_AF-A0A2N1YK63-F1
#
_entry.id   AF-A0A2N1YK63-F1
#
_cell.length_a   1.000
_cell.length_b   1.000
_cell.length_c   1.000
_cell.angle_alpha   90.00
_cell.angle_beta   90.00
_cell.angle_gamma   90.00
#
_symmetry.space_group_name_H-M   'P 1'
#
loop_
_entity.id
_entity.type
_entity.pdbx_description
1 polymer ?
#
loop_
_entity_poly.entity_id
_entity_poly.type
_entity_poly.pdbx_seq_one_letter_code
_entity_poly.pdbx_strand_id
1 'polypeptide(L)'
;RLSKEDLHVLGRLALLVMRKDYGAMVDVVIRAGWTTVPVDRHRFQRAIEEIVGPMMSMPLDQLEFAPLVMKLFDTARGFHIEVPVQYILLLKTLVHIEGLGRSIYPQLDIWTLGRPMLESWMMEQYGPTATLKKFQDRMPEWLAQLPDIPELFRDALENLRHLPHQQRQLEEHMRRDLTRHRRKLLGGVAGLGLLGSALIAPAFWAGAALAAGAVLTGWSLRQ
;
A
#
# COMPACT_ATOMS: atom_id res chain seq x y z
N ARG A 1 7.63 -24.25 -4.19
CA ARG A 1 7.14 -24.52 -2.82
C ARG A 1 6.05 -23.50 -2.54
N LEU A 2 4.85 -23.91 -2.09
CA LEU A 2 3.81 -22.93 -1.71
C LEU A 2 4.28 -22.16 -0.48
N SER A 3 4.05 -20.85 -0.46
CA SER A 3 4.25 -20.03 0.74
C SER A 3 3.13 -20.30 1.77
N LYS A 4 3.35 -19.89 3.03
CA LYS A 4 2.29 -19.95 4.06
C LYS A 4 1.09 -19.06 3.73
N GLU A 5 1.31 -18.02 2.94
CA GLU A 5 0.29 -17.07 2.53
C GLU A 5 -0.58 -17.64 1.41
N ASP A 6 0.03 -18.34 0.44
CA ASP A 6 -0.68 -19.10 -0.59
C ASP A 6 -1.64 -20.13 0.03
N LEU A 7 -1.14 -20.90 1.00
CA LEU A 7 -1.92 -21.90 1.73
C LEU A 7 -3.12 -21.29 2.47
N HIS A 8 -2.96 -20.08 3.02
CA HIS A 8 -4.04 -19.36 3.69
C HIS A 8 -5.13 -18.94 2.71
N VAL A 9 -4.75 -18.39 1.56
CA VAL A 9 -5.70 -17.98 0.52
C VAL A 9 -6.47 -19.18 -0.01
N LEU A 10 -5.76 -20.26 -0.38
CA LEU A 10 -6.39 -21.47 -0.91
C LEU A 10 -7.29 -22.16 0.13
N GLY A 11 -6.84 -22.26 1.39
CA GLY A 11 -7.64 -22.80 2.49
C GLY A 11 -8.91 -21.98 2.74
N ARG A 12 -8.80 -20.64 2.67
CA ARG A 12 -9.96 -19.75 2.79
C ARG A 12 -10.93 -19.92 1.63
N LEU A 13 -10.45 -20.01 0.38
CA LEU A 13 -11.31 -20.25 -0.79
C LEU A 13 -12.05 -21.58 -0.67
N ALA A 14 -11.36 -22.66 -0.30
CA ALA A 14 -11.97 -23.98 -0.10
C ALA A 14 -13.03 -23.96 1.01
N LEU A 15 -12.78 -23.27 2.13
CA LEU A 15 -13.75 -23.14 3.21
C LEU A 15 -15.00 -22.34 2.77
N LEU A 16 -14.82 -21.29 1.99
CA LEU A 16 -15.92 -20.48 1.46
C LEU A 16 -16.79 -21.29 0.48
N VAL A 17 -16.17 -22.11 -0.38
CA VAL A 17 -16.87 -23.08 -1.23
C VAL A 17 -17.70 -24.06 -0.39
N MET A 18 -17.10 -24.67 0.64
CA MET A 18 -17.79 -25.61 1.54
C MET A 18 -18.95 -24.97 2.32
N ARG A 19 -18.90 -23.65 2.55
CA ARG A 19 -19.97 -22.86 3.19
C ARG A 19 -20.97 -22.29 2.19
N LYS A 20 -20.78 -22.52 0.89
CA LYS A 20 -21.58 -21.94 -0.21
C LYS A 20 -21.60 -20.41 -0.20
N ASP A 21 -20.54 -19.79 0.33
CA ASP A 21 -20.38 -18.33 0.34
C ASP A 21 -19.55 -17.88 -0.87
N TYR A 22 -20.19 -17.96 -2.05
CA TYR A 22 -19.56 -17.58 -3.31
C TYR A 22 -19.28 -16.08 -3.40
N GLY A 23 -20.06 -15.25 -2.69
CA GLY A 23 -19.84 -13.81 -2.63
C GLY A 23 -18.51 -13.47 -1.96
N ALA A 24 -18.29 -13.96 -0.75
CA ALA A 24 -17.02 -13.75 -0.06
C ALA A 24 -15.86 -14.43 -0.79
N MET A 25 -16.10 -15.55 -1.49
CA MET A 25 -15.09 -16.20 -2.33
C MET A 25 -14.59 -15.27 -3.42
N VAL A 26 -15.50 -14.62 -4.17
CA VAL A 26 -15.14 -13.63 -5.19
C VAL A 26 -14.34 -12.48 -4.57
N ASP A 27 -14.76 -11.98 -3.40
CA ASP A 27 -14.03 -10.90 -2.73
C ASP A 27 -12.59 -11.31 -2.34
N VAL A 28 -12.38 -12.57 -1.97
CA VAL A 28 -11.02 -13.10 -1.72
C VAL A 28 -10.21 -13.15 -3.01
N VAL A 29 -10.78 -13.64 -4.12
CA VAL A 29 -10.10 -13.71 -5.42
C VAL A 29 -9.69 -12.32 -5.92
N ILE A 30 -10.59 -11.34 -5.83
CA ILE A 30 -10.31 -9.95 -6.25
C ILE A 30 -9.22 -9.34 -5.36
N ARG A 31 -9.30 -9.53 -4.03
CA ARG A 31 -8.27 -9.03 -3.09
C ARG A 31 -6.91 -9.71 -3.25
N ALA A 32 -6.87 -10.95 -3.76
CA ALA A 32 -5.63 -11.66 -4.03
C ALA A 32 -4.82 -11.04 -5.18
N GLY A 33 -5.38 -10.07 -5.92
CA GLY A 33 -4.66 -9.32 -6.94
C GLY A 33 -4.41 -10.10 -8.23
N TRP A 34 -5.16 -11.17 -8.47
CA TRP A 34 -5.04 -12.00 -9.69
C TRP A 34 -5.73 -11.38 -10.92
N THR A 35 -6.37 -10.22 -10.77
CA THR A 35 -7.18 -9.56 -11.81
C THR A 35 -6.35 -8.53 -12.57
N THR A 36 -6.36 -8.57 -13.90
CA THR A 36 -5.68 -7.54 -14.72
C THR A 36 -6.58 -6.35 -15.07
N VAL A 37 -7.90 -6.51 -14.97
CA VAL A 37 -8.92 -5.47 -15.18
C VAL A 37 -10.02 -5.57 -14.12
N PRO A 38 -10.88 -4.54 -13.96
CA PRO A 38 -12.03 -4.62 -13.05
C PRO A 38 -12.96 -5.79 -13.40
N VAL A 39 -13.23 -6.64 -12.42
CA VAL A 39 -14.11 -7.82 -12.57
C VAL A 39 -15.55 -7.46 -12.18
N ASP A 40 -16.51 -7.85 -13.02
CA ASP A 40 -17.93 -7.83 -12.63
C ASP A 40 -18.17 -8.91 -11.56
N ARG A 41 -18.23 -8.46 -10.31
CA ARG A 41 -18.41 -9.30 -9.13
C ARG A 41 -19.64 -10.21 -9.23
N HIS A 42 -20.78 -9.68 -9.66
CA HIS A 42 -22.04 -10.44 -9.69
C HIS A 42 -22.04 -11.47 -10.80
N ARG A 43 -21.51 -11.12 -11.96
CA ARG A 43 -21.39 -12.06 -13.08
C ARG A 43 -20.41 -13.19 -12.76
N PHE A 44 -19.27 -12.87 -12.12
CA PHE A 44 -18.31 -13.88 -11.72
C PHE A 44 -18.84 -14.80 -10.62
N GLN A 45 -19.52 -14.25 -9.61
CA GLN A 45 -20.16 -15.03 -8.56
C GLN A 45 -21.13 -16.09 -9.13
N ARG A 46 -22.02 -15.68 -10.05
CA ARG A 46 -22.96 -16.60 -10.69
C ARG A 46 -22.25 -17.70 -11.48
N ALA A 47 -21.21 -17.35 -12.24
CA ALA A 47 -20.46 -18.33 -13.00
C ALA A 47 -19.79 -19.39 -12.09
N ILE A 48 -19.25 -18.98 -10.94
CA ILE A 48 -18.70 -19.93 -9.95
C ILE A 48 -19.80 -20.80 -9.34
N GLU A 49 -20.93 -20.20 -8.96
CA GLU A 49 -22.06 -20.93 -8.38
C GLU A 49 -22.62 -21.99 -9.34
N GLU A 50 -22.77 -21.66 -10.63
CA GLU A 50 -23.21 -22.58 -11.67
C GLU A 50 -22.26 -23.78 -11.87
N ILE A 51 -20.97 -23.59 -11.65
CA ILE A 51 -19.95 -24.63 -11.81
C ILE A 51 -19.86 -25.52 -10.56
N VAL A 52 -19.82 -24.91 -9.38
CA VAL A 52 -19.50 -25.57 -8.12
C VAL A 52 -20.75 -26.10 -7.42
N GLY A 53 -21.87 -25.38 -7.53
CA GLY A 53 -23.13 -25.69 -6.86
C GLY A 53 -23.60 -27.14 -7.04
N PRO A 54 -23.68 -27.67 -8.28
CA PRO A 54 -24.12 -29.04 -8.53
C PRO A 54 -23.23 -30.11 -7.86
N MET A 55 -21.95 -29.82 -7.67
CA MET A 55 -20.94 -30.78 -7.22
C MET A 55 -20.89 -30.93 -5.69
N MET A 56 -21.50 -30.01 -4.94
CA MET A 56 -21.40 -29.95 -3.47
C MET A 56 -22.08 -31.09 -2.72
N SER A 57 -22.95 -31.86 -3.39
CA SER A 57 -23.67 -33.00 -2.79
C SER A 57 -23.32 -34.32 -3.46
N MET A 58 -22.33 -34.35 -4.35
CA MET A 58 -21.94 -35.55 -5.07
C MET A 58 -20.92 -36.36 -4.25
N PRO A 59 -21.09 -37.70 -4.17
CA PRO A 59 -20.04 -38.58 -3.68
C PRO A 59 -18.81 -38.56 -4.61
N LEU A 60 -17.66 -39.00 -4.09
CA LEU A 60 -16.38 -38.97 -4.79
C LEU A 60 -16.37 -39.73 -6.12
N ASP A 61 -17.14 -40.81 -6.26
CA ASP A 61 -17.28 -41.57 -7.50
C ASP A 61 -17.99 -40.80 -8.63
N GLN A 62 -18.87 -39.85 -8.28
CA GLN A 62 -19.60 -38.98 -9.21
C GLN A 62 -18.89 -37.64 -9.44
N LEU A 63 -17.99 -37.24 -8.54
CA LEU A 63 -17.26 -35.99 -8.61
C LEU A 63 -16.01 -36.10 -9.48
N GLU A 64 -16.06 -35.62 -10.71
CA GLU A 64 -14.85 -35.51 -11.55
C GLU A 64 -14.02 -34.27 -11.17
N PHE A 65 -13.02 -34.44 -10.30
CA PHE A 65 -12.29 -33.31 -9.71
C PHE A 65 -11.43 -32.56 -10.74
N ALA A 66 -10.70 -33.28 -11.61
CA ALA A 66 -9.85 -32.64 -12.61
C ALA A 66 -10.64 -31.78 -13.62
N PRO A 67 -11.71 -32.28 -14.27
CA PRO A 67 -12.54 -31.46 -15.15
C PRO A 67 -13.20 -30.27 -14.44
N LEU A 68 -13.67 -30.46 -13.20
CA LEU A 68 -14.24 -29.37 -12.40
C LEU A 68 -13.23 -28.23 -12.23
N VAL A 69 -12.00 -28.54 -11.84
CA VAL A 69 -10.99 -27.52 -11.61
C VAL A 69 -10.52 -26.87 -12.90
N MET A 70 -10.40 -27.62 -14.00
CA MET A 70 -10.12 -27.03 -15.30
C MET A 70 -11.21 -26.05 -15.73
N LYS A 71 -12.49 -26.42 -15.55
CA LYS A 71 -13.62 -25.53 -15.83
C LYS A 71 -13.59 -24.25 -14.98
N LEU A 72 -13.17 -24.35 -13.72
CA LEU A 72 -12.98 -23.19 -12.85
C LEU A 72 -11.88 -22.26 -13.36
N PHE A 73 -10.73 -22.79 -13.78
CA PHE A 73 -9.66 -21.96 -14.35
C PHE A 73 -10.05 -21.34 -15.67
N ASP A 74 -10.71 -22.08 -16.55
CA ASP A 74 -11.19 -21.57 -17.84
C ASP A 74 -12.16 -20.40 -17.64
N THR A 75 -13.07 -20.57 -16.68
CA THR A 75 -14.00 -19.51 -16.29
C THR A 75 -13.26 -18.32 -15.73
N ALA A 76 -12.32 -18.51 -14.79
CA ALA A 76 -11.51 -17.43 -14.22
C ALA A 76 -10.75 -16.65 -15.31
N ARG A 77 -10.14 -17.34 -16.28
CA ARG A 77 -9.47 -16.71 -17.43
C ARG A 77 -10.42 -15.84 -18.26
N GLY A 78 -11.67 -16.26 -18.44
CA GLY A 78 -12.71 -15.46 -19.10
C GLY A 78 -13.06 -14.15 -18.36
N PHE A 79 -12.74 -14.05 -17.07
CA PHE A 79 -12.86 -12.83 -16.26
C PHE A 79 -11.52 -12.10 -16.07
N HIS A 80 -10.50 -12.40 -16.88
CA HIS A 80 -9.16 -11.80 -16.78
C HIS A 80 -8.49 -12.03 -15.41
N ILE A 81 -8.77 -13.19 -14.81
CA ILE A 81 -8.13 -13.66 -13.59
C ILE A 81 -7.02 -14.62 -13.97
N GLU A 82 -5.78 -14.23 -13.71
CA GLU A 82 -4.58 -15.01 -14.00
C GLU A 82 -4.12 -15.71 -12.72
N VAL A 83 -4.51 -16.97 -12.58
CA VAL A 83 -4.15 -17.76 -11.40
C VAL A 83 -2.70 -18.24 -11.50
N PRO A 84 -1.85 -18.01 -10.49
CA PRO A 84 -0.46 -18.48 -10.47
C PRO A 84 -0.30 -19.99 -10.70
N VAL A 85 0.69 -20.37 -11.53
CA VAL A 85 0.97 -21.77 -11.91
C VAL A 85 1.23 -22.68 -10.70
N GLN A 86 1.79 -22.14 -9.61
CA GLN A 86 2.05 -22.92 -8.39
C GLN A 86 0.78 -23.49 -7.72
N TYR A 87 -0.39 -22.88 -7.94
CA TYR A 87 -1.66 -23.40 -7.42
C TYR A 87 -2.16 -24.57 -8.27
N ILE A 88 -1.79 -24.62 -9.55
CA ILE A 88 -2.07 -25.74 -10.44
C ILE A 88 -1.30 -26.99 -9.99
N LEU A 89 -0.08 -26.82 -9.48
CA LEU A 89 0.74 -27.94 -8.99
C LEU A 89 0.13 -28.63 -7.75
N LEU A 90 -0.55 -27.87 -6.88
CA LEU A 90 -1.28 -28.44 -5.73
C LEU A 90 -2.38 -29.40 -6.21
N LEU A 91 -3.05 -29.04 -7.31
CA LEU A 91 -4.14 -29.85 -7.85
C LEU A 91 -3.66 -31.20 -8.35
N LYS A 92 -2.43 -31.30 -8.87
CA LYS A 92 -1.87 -32.60 -9.26
C LYS A 92 -1.84 -33.57 -8.08
N THR A 93 -1.50 -33.08 -6.89
CA THR A 93 -1.54 -33.88 -5.66
C THR A 93 -2.99 -34.20 -5.27
N LEU A 94 -3.91 -33.23 -5.35
CA LEU A 94 -5.32 -33.46 -5.02
C LEU A 94 -5.99 -34.46 -5.95
N VAL A 95 -5.73 -34.39 -7.27
CA VAL A 95 -6.21 -35.35 -8.27
C VAL A 95 -5.63 -36.75 -8.04
N HIS A 96 -4.36 -36.84 -7.62
CA HIS A 96 -3.79 -38.12 -7.24
C HIS A 96 -4.47 -38.73 -6.00
N ILE A 97 -4.74 -37.90 -4.98
CA ILE A 97 -5.47 -38.32 -3.76
C ILE A 97 -6.92 -38.70 -4.08
N GLU A 98 -7.60 -37.99 -4.99
CA GLU A 98 -8.93 -38.33 -5.49
C GLU A 98 -8.94 -39.73 -6.12
N GLY A 99 -7.96 -40.03 -6.99
CA GLY A 99 -7.84 -41.34 -7.63
C GLY A 99 -7.68 -42.49 -6.63
N LEU A 100 -6.92 -42.28 -5.56
CA LEU A 100 -6.81 -43.23 -4.45
C LEU A 100 -8.10 -43.29 -3.61
N GLY A 101 -8.71 -42.15 -3.32
CA GLY A 101 -9.95 -42.07 -2.56
C GLY A 101 -11.09 -42.79 -3.25
N ARG A 102 -11.19 -42.68 -4.59
CA ARG A 102 -12.26 -43.33 -5.38
C ARG A 102 -12.17 -44.86 -5.34
N SER A 103 -10.96 -45.42 -5.27
CA SER A 103 -10.79 -46.88 -5.20
C SER A 103 -11.07 -47.46 -3.81
N ILE A 104 -10.86 -46.68 -2.75
CA ILE A 104 -11.03 -47.14 -1.36
C ILE A 104 -12.42 -46.77 -0.80
N TYR A 105 -12.90 -45.56 -1.06
CA TYR A 105 -14.16 -45.01 -0.54
C TYR A 105 -14.92 -44.22 -1.63
N PRO A 106 -15.55 -44.90 -2.60
CA PRO A 106 -16.24 -44.25 -3.71
C PRO A 106 -17.42 -43.35 -3.27
N GLN A 107 -18.15 -43.76 -2.23
CA GLN A 107 -19.32 -43.03 -1.71
C GLN A 107 -18.95 -41.88 -0.75
N LEU A 108 -17.67 -41.51 -0.68
CA LEU A 108 -17.18 -40.49 0.25
C LEU A 108 -17.67 -39.09 -0.15
N ASP A 109 -18.39 -38.42 0.76
CA ASP A 109 -18.69 -36.99 0.66
C ASP A 109 -17.52 -36.17 1.24
N ILE A 110 -16.64 -35.69 0.35
CA ILE A 110 -15.46 -34.91 0.73
C ILE A 110 -15.80 -33.52 1.28
N TRP A 111 -16.97 -32.98 0.92
CA TRP A 111 -17.36 -31.62 1.30
C TRP A 111 -17.85 -31.60 2.75
N THR A 112 -18.74 -32.53 3.08
CA THR A 112 -19.29 -32.65 4.43
C THR A 112 -18.24 -33.15 5.42
N LEU A 113 -17.44 -34.15 5.03
CA LEU A 113 -16.39 -34.69 5.90
C LEU A 113 -15.19 -33.74 6.05
N GLY A 114 -14.78 -33.10 4.96
CA GLY A 114 -13.60 -32.24 4.94
C GLY A 114 -13.79 -30.90 5.64
N ARG A 115 -15.02 -30.35 5.66
CA ARG A 115 -15.31 -29.05 6.27
C ARG A 115 -14.81 -28.91 7.71
N PRO A 116 -15.19 -29.78 8.68
CA PRO A 116 -14.72 -29.64 10.06
C PRO A 116 -13.20 -29.78 10.19
N MET A 117 -12.56 -30.58 9.34
CA MET A 117 -11.10 -30.76 9.34
C MET A 117 -10.37 -29.53 8.82
N LEU A 118 -10.87 -28.93 7.74
CA LEU A 118 -10.30 -27.70 7.18
C LEU A 118 -10.53 -26.52 8.12
N GLU A 119 -11.70 -26.43 8.74
CA GLU A 119 -12.04 -25.36 9.68
C GLU A 119 -11.15 -25.41 10.93
N SER A 120 -10.94 -26.59 11.51
CA SER A 120 -10.04 -26.76 12.66
C SER A 120 -8.60 -26.43 12.29
N TRP A 121 -8.11 -26.92 11.14
CA TRP A 121 -6.77 -26.62 10.65
C TRP A 121 -6.57 -25.12 10.39
N MET A 122 -7.55 -24.45 9.78
CA MET A 122 -7.50 -22.99 9.56
C MET A 122 -7.46 -22.23 10.88
N MET A 123 -8.25 -22.65 11.87
CA MET A 123 -8.25 -22.05 13.21
C MET A 123 -6.91 -22.26 13.92
N GLU A 124 -6.30 -23.43 13.78
CA GLU A 124 -5.01 -23.75 14.40
C GLU A 124 -3.84 -22.96 13.78
N GLN A 125 -3.85 -22.75 12.46
CA GLN A 125 -2.74 -22.11 11.75
C GLN A 125 -2.87 -20.58 11.65
N TYR A 126 -4.11 -20.10 11.51
CA TYR A 126 -4.44 -18.72 11.16
C TYR A 126 -5.51 -18.09 12.07
N GLY A 127 -5.98 -18.81 13.09
CA GLY A 127 -6.91 -18.28 14.08
C GLY A 127 -6.25 -17.33 15.09
N PRO A 128 -7.07 -16.71 15.96
CA PRO A 128 -6.59 -15.76 16.97
C PRO A 128 -5.57 -16.39 17.93
N THR A 129 -5.78 -17.65 18.31
CA THR A 129 -4.84 -18.41 19.16
C THR A 129 -3.48 -18.56 18.50
N ALA A 130 -3.45 -18.83 17.19
CA ALA A 130 -2.21 -18.97 16.42
C ALA A 130 -1.46 -17.62 16.36
N THR A 131 -2.20 -16.53 16.16
CA THR A 131 -1.66 -15.17 16.17
C THR A 131 -1.09 -14.80 17.54
N LEU A 132 -1.81 -15.12 18.62
CA LEU A 132 -1.34 -14.88 19.99
C LEU A 132 -0.08 -15.68 20.31
N LYS A 133 -0.04 -16.95 19.91
CA LYS A 133 1.15 -17.80 20.08
C LYS A 133 2.35 -17.24 19.33
N LYS A 134 2.19 -16.86 18.06
CA LYS A 134 3.27 -16.23 17.26
C LYS A 134 3.76 -14.92 17.90
N PHE A 135 2.86 -14.16 18.50
CA PHE A 135 3.21 -12.94 19.22
C PHE A 135 4.01 -13.25 20.49
N GLN A 136 3.56 -14.22 21.30
CA GLN A 136 4.28 -14.69 22.49
C GLN A 136 5.65 -15.26 22.16
N ASP A 137 5.76 -16.04 21.08
CA ASP A 137 7.03 -16.63 20.63
C ASP A 137 8.04 -15.56 20.19
N ARG A 138 7.58 -14.44 19.63
CA ARG A 138 8.43 -13.29 19.21
C ARG A 138 8.64 -12.24 20.29
N MET A 139 7.87 -12.30 21.38
CA MET A 139 7.97 -11.34 22.48
C MET A 139 9.40 -11.26 23.08
N PRO A 140 10.15 -12.37 23.27
CA PRO A 140 11.53 -12.31 23.77
C PRO A 140 12.48 -11.55 22.84
N GLU A 141 12.33 -11.70 21.51
CA GLU A 141 13.13 -10.94 20.53
C GLU A 141 12.83 -9.45 20.59
N TRP A 142 11.58 -9.06 20.84
CA TRP A 142 11.21 -7.66 21.02
C TRP A 142 11.72 -7.11 22.35
N LEU A 143 11.57 -7.87 23.43
CA LEU A 143 12.10 -7.54 24.75
C LEU A 143 13.63 -7.36 24.73
N ALA A 144 14.34 -8.16 23.92
CA ALA A 144 15.78 -8.03 23.73
C ALA A 144 16.19 -6.74 23.00
N GLN A 145 15.28 -6.13 22.22
CA GLN A 145 15.48 -4.86 21.50
C GLN A 145 14.93 -3.65 22.26
N LEU A 146 14.21 -3.85 23.38
CA LEU A 146 13.72 -2.77 24.24
C LEU A 146 14.78 -1.89 24.92
N PRO A 147 16.02 -2.35 25.24
CA PRO A 147 16.99 -1.52 25.94
C PRO A 147 17.33 -0.20 25.24
N ASP A 148 17.20 -0.14 23.92
CA ASP A 148 17.53 1.04 23.10
C ASP A 148 16.34 2.01 22.91
N ILE A 149 15.11 1.59 23.27
CA ILE A 149 13.89 2.42 23.14
C ILE A 149 13.93 3.71 23.99
N PRO A 150 14.42 3.71 25.25
CA PRO A 150 14.48 4.93 26.06
C PRO A 150 15.40 5.99 25.45
N GLU A 151 16.47 5.60 24.77
CA GLU A 151 17.36 6.54 24.06
C GLU A 151 16.67 7.10 22.82
N LEU A 152 16.09 6.25 21.96
CA LEU A 152 15.34 6.70 20.78
C LEU A 152 14.16 7.62 21.13
N PHE A 153 13.48 7.36 22.25
CA PHE A 153 12.38 8.20 22.72
C PHE A 153 12.88 9.55 23.24
N ARG A 154 14.02 9.59 23.94
CA ARG A 154 14.66 10.83 24.38
C ARG A 154 15.12 11.66 23.18
N ASP A 155 15.80 11.04 22.22
CA ASP A 155 16.29 11.71 21.01
C ASP A 155 15.15 12.28 20.16
N ALA A 156 14.05 11.54 20.01
CA ALA A 156 12.86 12.03 19.32
C ALA A 156 12.22 13.24 20.04
N LEU A 157 12.18 13.22 21.37
CA LEU A 157 11.62 14.30 22.18
C LEU A 157 12.51 15.55 22.17
N GLU A 158 13.83 15.38 22.17
CA GLU A 158 14.79 16.48 22.02
C GLU A 158 14.69 17.10 20.63
N ASN A 159 14.65 16.30 19.55
CA ASN A 159 14.43 16.82 18.19
C ASN A 159 13.12 17.60 18.04
N LEU A 160 12.03 17.11 18.64
CA LEU A 160 10.75 17.83 18.68
C LEU A 160 10.81 19.15 19.45
N ARG A 161 11.65 19.24 20.50
CA ARG A 161 11.89 20.49 21.24
C ARG A 161 12.75 21.49 20.47
N HIS A 162 13.64 21.05 19.59
CA HIS A 162 14.53 21.93 18.82
C HIS A 162 13.92 22.48 17.50
N LEU A 163 12.89 21.82 16.95
CA LEU A 163 12.12 22.27 15.78
C LEU A 163 11.68 23.76 15.81
N PRO A 164 11.08 24.30 16.90
CA PRO A 164 10.67 25.70 16.92
C PRO A 164 11.84 26.69 16.92
N HIS A 165 13.03 26.30 17.41
CA HIS A 165 14.22 27.15 17.33
C HIS A 165 14.80 27.20 15.92
N GLN A 166 14.79 26.06 15.23
CA GLN A 166 15.25 25.96 13.85
C GLN A 166 14.34 26.73 12.88
N GLN A 167 13.01 26.70 13.09
CA GLN A 167 12.05 27.51 12.34
C GLN A 167 12.26 29.01 12.55
N ARG A 168 12.44 29.47 13.80
CA ARG A 168 12.69 30.89 14.09
C ARG A 168 13.99 31.38 13.46
N GLN A 169 15.04 30.57 13.49
CA GLN A 169 16.29 30.92 12.83
C GLN A 169 16.10 31.02 11.31
N LEU A 170 15.39 30.08 10.68
CA LEU A 170 15.14 30.10 9.23
C LEU A 170 14.29 31.33 8.82
N GLU A 171 13.27 31.67 9.61
CA GLU A 171 12.45 32.87 9.40
C GLU A 171 13.26 34.16 9.57
N GLU A 172 14.16 34.23 10.55
CA GLU A 172 15.03 35.39 10.74
C GLU A 172 16.02 35.57 9.58
N HIS A 173 16.59 34.48 9.06
CA HIS A 173 17.45 34.52 7.88
C HIS A 173 16.68 35.01 6.64
N MET A 174 15.48 34.46 6.38
CA MET A 174 14.63 34.92 5.28
C MET A 174 14.22 36.39 5.42
N ARG A 175 13.87 36.85 6.64
CA ARG A 175 13.50 38.26 6.90
C ARG A 175 14.68 39.21 6.65
N ARG A 176 15.92 38.81 7.00
CA ARG A 176 17.13 39.61 6.74
C ARG A 176 17.43 39.72 5.25
N ASP A 177 17.23 38.66 4.49
CA ASP A 177 17.45 38.69 3.03
C ASP A 177 16.42 39.55 2.30
N LEU A 178 15.14 39.45 2.66
CA LEU A 178 14.07 40.28 2.10
C LEU A 178 14.26 41.77 2.40
N THR A 179 14.70 42.12 3.62
CA THR A 179 14.91 43.53 4.01
C THR A 179 16.14 44.14 3.34
N ARG A 180 17.21 43.36 3.11
CA ARG A 180 18.37 43.79 2.31
C ARG A 180 17.96 44.08 0.86
N HIS A 181 17.19 43.20 0.23
CA HIS A 181 16.76 43.37 -1.16
C HIS A 181 15.82 44.57 -1.31
N ARG A 182 14.87 44.74 -0.39
CA ARG A 182 13.95 45.89 -0.39
C ARG A 182 14.66 47.24 -0.24
N ARG A 183 15.69 47.34 0.62
CA ARG A 183 16.48 48.58 0.78
C ARG A 183 17.30 48.91 -0.47
N LYS A 184 17.89 47.90 -1.13
CA LYS A 184 18.63 48.08 -2.41
C LYS A 184 17.71 48.56 -3.53
N LEU A 185 16.50 47.98 -3.65
CA LEU A 185 15.52 48.41 -4.65
C LEU A 185 15.00 49.83 -4.40
N LEU A 186 14.65 50.17 -3.14
CA LEU A 186 14.20 51.52 -2.79
C LEU A 186 15.29 52.58 -3.03
N GLY A 187 16.55 52.28 -2.69
CA GLY A 187 17.68 53.16 -2.98
C GLY A 187 17.91 53.38 -4.47
N GLY A 188 17.82 52.31 -5.27
CA GLY A 188 17.94 52.38 -6.73
C GLY A 188 16.83 53.20 -7.40
N VAL A 189 15.57 53.01 -6.99
CA VAL A 189 14.42 53.75 -7.53
C VAL A 189 14.49 55.24 -7.16
N ALA A 190 14.86 55.57 -5.92
CA ALA A 190 15.03 56.96 -5.49
C ALA A 190 16.16 57.66 -6.27
N GLY A 191 17.27 56.97 -6.51
CA GLY A 191 18.39 57.49 -7.31
C GLY A 191 18.02 57.74 -8.76
N LEU A 192 17.30 56.81 -9.41
CA LEU A 192 16.80 57.00 -10.78
C LEU A 192 15.80 58.16 -10.90
N GLY A 193 14.91 58.33 -9.91
CA GLY A 193 13.96 59.45 -9.88
C GLY A 193 14.66 60.82 -9.78
N LEU A 194 15.71 60.91 -8.95
CA LEU A 194 16.50 62.14 -8.81
C LEU A 194 17.30 62.46 -10.09
N LEU A 195 17.89 61.45 -10.74
CA LEU A 195 18.57 61.63 -12.03
C LEU A 195 17.60 62.06 -13.15
N GLY A 196 16.38 61.52 -13.17
CA GLY A 196 15.34 61.94 -14.10
C GLY A 196 14.87 63.39 -13.86
N SER A 197 14.79 63.83 -12.59
CA SER A 197 14.41 65.21 -12.26
C SER A 197 15.42 66.26 -12.72
N ALA A 198 16.69 65.89 -12.94
CA ALA A 198 17.74 66.78 -13.43
C ALA A 198 17.56 67.18 -14.90
N LEU A 199 16.79 66.43 -15.69
CA LEU A 199 16.48 66.76 -17.09
C LEU A 199 15.47 67.92 -17.24
N ILE A 200 14.71 68.23 -16.18
CA ILE A 200 13.66 69.25 -16.19
C ILE A 200 14.11 70.51 -15.41
N ALA A 201 15.21 70.41 -14.63
CA ALA A 201 15.67 71.47 -13.74
C ALA A 201 16.51 72.53 -14.48
N PRO A 202 16.35 73.83 -14.15
CA PRO A 202 17.17 74.91 -14.73
C PRO A 202 18.66 74.73 -14.41
N ALA A 203 19.53 75.10 -15.36
CA ALA A 203 20.95 74.75 -15.44
C ALA A 203 21.80 75.04 -14.17
N PHE A 204 21.32 75.92 -13.29
CA PHE A 204 21.99 76.25 -12.02
C PHE A 204 21.90 75.12 -10.95
N TRP A 205 20.86 74.27 -10.98
CA TRP A 205 20.65 73.19 -9.99
C TRP A 205 20.96 71.78 -10.51
N ALA A 206 21.16 71.61 -11.81
CA ALA A 206 21.38 70.30 -12.44
C ALA A 206 22.63 69.57 -11.91
N GLY A 207 23.71 70.30 -11.63
CA GLY A 207 24.94 69.71 -11.07
C GLY A 207 24.77 69.15 -9.66
N ALA A 208 24.01 69.83 -8.80
CA ALA A 208 23.74 69.38 -7.44
C ALA A 208 22.82 68.14 -7.42
N ALA A 209 21.83 68.09 -8.30
CA ALA A 209 20.94 66.94 -8.44
C ALA A 209 21.66 65.68 -8.97
N LEU A 210 22.56 65.84 -9.95
CA LEU A 210 23.38 64.73 -10.46
C LEU A 210 24.37 64.21 -9.41
N ALA A 211 25.01 65.10 -8.65
CA ALA A 211 25.91 64.71 -7.57
C ALA A 211 25.17 63.96 -6.44
N ALA A 212 24.00 64.45 -6.02
CA ALA A 212 23.18 63.78 -5.01
C ALA A 212 22.67 62.40 -5.48
N GLY A 213 22.23 62.30 -6.74
CA GLY A 213 21.81 61.04 -7.35
C GLY A 213 22.93 60.00 -7.42
N ALA A 214 24.13 60.41 -7.84
CA ALA A 214 25.30 59.51 -7.95
C ALA A 214 25.79 59.02 -6.58
N VAL A 215 25.73 59.87 -5.55
CA VAL A 215 26.11 59.48 -4.18
C VAL A 215 25.11 58.47 -3.60
N LEU A 216 23.81 58.66 -3.82
CA LEU A 216 22.79 57.74 -3.30
C LEU A 216 22.77 56.39 -4.02
N THR A 217 22.95 56.36 -5.33
CA THR A 217 23.09 55.09 -6.08
C THR A 217 24.39 54.38 -5.75
N GLY A 218 25.51 55.11 -5.63
CA GLY A 218 26.81 54.57 -5.22
C GLY A 218 26.81 54.02 -3.79
N TRP A 219 26.10 54.68 -2.87
CA TRP A 219 25.92 54.20 -1.49
C TRP A 219 25.02 52.95 -1.44
N SER A 220 23.99 52.88 -2.30
CA SER A 220 23.09 51.73 -2.43
C SER A 220 23.75 50.48 -3.05
N LEU A 221 24.80 50.63 -3.86
CA LEU A 221 25.55 49.49 -4.44
C LEU A 221 26.69 48.97 -3.54
N ARG A 222 27.15 49.76 -2.57
CA ARG A 222 28.27 49.41 -1.66
C ARG A 222 27.85 48.70 -0.36
N GLN A 223 26.57 48.70 0.00
CA GLN A 223 25.99 47.91 1.11
C GLN A 223 25.28 46.65 0.58
#